data_AF-A0A6B9FM23-F1
#
_entry.id   AF-A0A6B9FM23-F1
#
_cell.length_a   1.000
_cell.length_b   1.000
_cell.length_c   1.000
_cell.angle_alpha   90.00
_cell.angle_beta   90.00
_cell.angle_gamma   90.00
#
_symmetry.space_group_name_H-M   'P 1'
#
loop_
_entity.id
_entity.type
_entity.pdbx_description
1 polymer ?
#
loop_
_entity_poly.entity_id
_entity_poly.type
_entity_poly.pdbx_seq_one_letter_code
_entity_poly.pdbx_strand_id
1 'polypeptide(L)'
;MTDPSSPQPGWAEAAAQAGTDLGLGTAFPAMQPADWDRVCRRAGQILAARGEVLSPGWERGVARAAGRSDPADGPGDQLARDEADTVLAEEGEVFAPEDDA
;
A
#
# COMPACT_ATOMS: atom_id res chain seq x y z
N MET A 1 21.43 -1.01 -6.25
CA MET A 1 20.16 -0.29 -6.39
C MET A 1 19.29 -0.71 -5.21
N THR A 2 19.33 0.04 -4.12
CA THR A 2 18.51 -0.23 -2.92
C THR A 2 17.08 0.17 -3.27
N ASP A 3 16.17 -0.80 -3.30
CA ASP A 3 14.75 -0.54 -3.43
C ASP A 3 14.28 0.33 -2.24
N PRO A 4 13.80 1.56 -2.48
CA PRO A 4 13.30 2.44 -1.41
C PRO A 4 11.94 1.99 -0.84
N SER A 5 11.39 0.88 -1.34
CA SER A 5 10.03 0.41 -1.05
C SER A 5 9.96 -0.65 0.04
N SER A 6 11.10 -1.18 0.48
CA SER A 6 11.17 -2.14 1.58
C SER A 6 11.01 -1.41 2.92
N PRO A 7 10.05 -1.81 3.78
CA PRO A 7 9.81 -1.13 5.05
C PRO A 7 11.08 -1.19 5.90
N GLN A 8 11.60 -0.03 6.28
CA GLN A 8 12.82 0.01 7.08
C GLN A 8 12.55 -0.53 8.49
N PRO A 9 13.50 -1.28 9.07
CA PRO A 9 13.38 -1.76 10.44
C PRO A 9 13.21 -0.57 11.38
N GLY A 10 12.12 -0.57 12.17
CA GLY A 10 11.79 0.51 13.11
C GLY A 10 10.64 1.43 12.70
N TRP A 11 10.17 1.39 11.44
CA TRP A 11 9.04 2.23 11.00
C TRP A 11 7.70 1.77 11.57
N ALA A 12 7.45 0.46 11.58
CA ALA A 12 6.28 -0.13 12.26
C ALA A 12 6.31 0.15 13.77
N GLU A 13 7.50 0.14 14.37
CA GLU A 13 7.69 0.40 15.80
C GLU A 13 7.44 1.87 16.14
N ALA A 14 7.88 2.80 15.28
CA ALA A 14 7.58 4.22 15.41
C ALA A 14 6.06 4.49 15.29
N ALA A 15 5.36 3.79 14.38
CA ALA A 15 3.91 3.85 14.28
C ALA A 15 3.22 3.29 15.54
N ALA A 16 3.68 2.14 16.04
CA ALA A 16 3.19 1.53 17.28
C ALA A 16 3.36 2.47 18.49
N GLN A 17 4.54 3.07 18.63
CA GLN A 17 4.83 4.03 19.69
C GLN A 17 3.96 5.29 19.53
N ALA A 18 3.83 5.82 18.32
CA ALA A 18 2.96 6.96 18.05
C ALA A 18 1.50 6.70 18.40
N GLY A 19 0.96 5.53 18.02
CA GLY A 19 -0.39 5.12 18.38
C GLY A 19 -0.59 4.99 19.89
N THR A 20 0.43 4.52 20.61
CA THR A 20 0.43 4.44 22.08
C THR A 20 0.48 5.82 22.73
N ASP A 21 1.39 6.70 22.30
CA ASP A 21 1.53 8.08 22.79
C ASP A 21 0.25 8.90 22.61
N LEU A 22 -0.49 8.65 21.54
CA LEU A 22 -1.74 9.36 21.21
C LEU A 22 -2.99 8.71 21.86
N GLY A 23 -2.85 7.55 22.50
CA GLY A 23 -3.98 6.79 23.07
C GLY A 23 -4.90 6.16 22.01
N LEU A 24 -4.43 6.01 20.77
CA LEU A 24 -5.17 5.47 19.62
C LEU A 24 -4.96 3.95 19.44
N GLY A 25 -3.91 3.40 20.04
CA GLY A 25 -3.54 1.99 19.93
C GLY A 25 -2.91 1.62 18.58
N THR A 26 -2.90 0.33 18.26
CA THR A 26 -2.20 -0.25 17.09
C THR A 26 -3.14 -0.86 16.05
N ALA A 27 -4.44 -0.57 16.13
CA ALA A 27 -5.44 -1.00 15.15
C ALA A 27 -5.36 -0.17 13.85
N PHE A 28 -4.16 -0.02 13.30
CA PHE A 28 -3.84 0.85 12.16
C PHE A 28 -4.67 0.55 10.91
N PRO A 29 -4.97 -0.71 10.52
CA PRO A 29 -5.78 -0.97 9.32
C PRO A 29 -7.21 -0.43 9.42
N ALA A 30 -7.80 -0.45 10.61
CA ALA A 30 -9.18 0.02 10.86
C ALA A 30 -9.24 1.48 11.34
N MET A 31 -8.09 2.14 11.51
CA MET A 31 -8.01 3.50 12.04
C MET A 31 -8.58 4.53 11.05
N GLN A 32 -9.26 5.55 11.58
CA GLN A 32 -9.80 6.62 10.74
C GLN A 32 -8.65 7.44 10.10
N PRO A 33 -8.84 8.01 8.90
CA PRO A 33 -7.81 8.78 8.21
C PRO A 33 -7.25 9.94 9.05
N ALA A 34 -8.11 10.63 9.82
CA ALA A 34 -7.69 11.74 10.68
C ALA A 34 -6.81 11.30 11.85
N ASP A 35 -7.09 10.13 12.43
CA ASP A 35 -6.29 9.54 13.51
C ASP A 35 -4.96 8.99 12.96
N TRP A 36 -5.01 8.38 11.77
CA TRP A 36 -3.82 7.95 11.06
C TRP A 36 -2.87 9.12 10.73
N ASP A 37 -3.39 10.26 10.30
CA ASP A 37 -2.57 11.46 10.05
C ASP A 37 -1.85 11.94 11.32
N ARG A 38 -2.52 11.87 12.48
CA ARG A 38 -1.89 12.17 13.78
C ARG A 38 -0.79 11.18 14.12
N VAL A 39 -1.04 9.88 13.90
CA VAL A 39 -0.03 8.82 14.08
C VAL A 39 1.16 9.06 13.17
N CYS A 40 0.96 9.36 11.88
CA CYS A 40 2.04 9.72 10.96
C CYS A 40 2.85 10.91 11.49
N ARG A 41 2.23 12.04 11.82
CA ARG A 41 2.97 13.20 12.36
C ARG A 41 3.79 12.86 13.61
N ARG A 42 3.27 12.01 14.50
CA ARG A 42 4.00 11.61 15.71
C ARG A 42 5.11 10.61 15.40
N ALA A 43 4.88 9.65 14.50
CA ALA A 43 5.89 8.71 14.03
C ALA A 43 7.05 9.45 13.35
N GLY A 44 6.77 10.46 12.53
CA GLY A 44 7.79 11.30 11.91
C GLY A 44 8.66 12.04 12.93
N GLN A 45 8.06 12.55 14.01
CA GLN A 45 8.82 13.15 15.13
C GLN A 45 9.69 12.11 15.85
N ILE A 46 9.19 10.89 16.07
CA ILE A 46 9.94 9.81 16.70
C ILE A 46 11.14 9.41 15.84
N LEU A 47 10.95 9.25 14.53
CA LEU A 47 12.00 8.90 13.58
C LEU A 47 13.05 10.03 13.48
N ALA A 48 12.62 11.29 13.39
CA ALA A 48 13.53 12.43 13.39
C ALA A 48 14.33 12.52 14.69
N ALA A 49 13.71 12.26 15.86
CA ALA A 49 14.41 12.23 17.15
C ALA A 49 15.42 11.07 17.25
N ARG A 50 15.21 9.98 16.52
CA ARG A 50 16.16 8.87 16.36
C ARG A 50 17.30 9.19 15.38
N GLY A 51 17.24 10.34 14.70
CA GLY A 51 18.23 10.77 13.71
C GLY A 51 17.99 10.21 12.30
N GLU A 52 16.81 9.65 12.03
CA GLU A 52 16.46 9.15 10.70
C GLU A 52 16.20 10.29 9.72
N VAL A 53 16.71 10.15 8.49
CA VAL A 53 16.41 11.05 7.39
C VAL A 53 15.17 10.53 6.65
N LEU A 54 14.05 11.23 6.82
CA LEU A 54 12.79 10.87 6.18
C LEU A 54 12.85 11.22 4.68
N SER A 55 12.84 10.20 3.85
CA SER A 55 12.71 10.37 2.40
C SER A 55 11.29 10.82 2.03
N PRO A 56 11.10 11.57 0.93
CA PRO A 56 9.76 11.89 0.45
C PRO A 56 8.94 10.61 0.22
N GLY A 57 7.71 10.56 0.76
CA GLY A 57 6.83 9.39 0.69
C GLY A 57 7.04 8.33 1.79
N TRP A 58 7.84 8.63 2.82
CA TRP A 58 8.05 7.77 3.99
C TRP A 58 6.73 7.37 4.68
N GLU A 59 5.70 8.22 4.65
CA GLU A 59 4.38 7.95 5.21
C GLU A 59 3.75 6.68 4.61
N ARG A 60 3.93 6.47 3.30
CA ARG A 60 3.44 5.28 2.61
C ARG A 60 4.18 4.02 3.04
N GLY A 61 5.48 4.12 3.27
CA GLY A 61 6.26 3.00 3.80
C GLY A 61 5.91 2.68 5.25
N VAL A 62 5.59 3.70 6.07
CA VAL A 62 5.06 3.50 7.43
C VAL A 62 3.68 2.84 7.39
N ALA A 63 2.78 3.26 6.48
CA ALA A 63 1.49 2.62 6.29
C ALA A 63 1.63 1.13 5.92
N ARG A 64 2.48 0.82 4.93
CA ARG A 64 2.79 -0.56 4.53
C ARG A 64 3.39 -1.37 5.68
N ALA A 65 4.35 -0.80 6.42
CA ALA A 65 4.96 -1.44 7.59
C ALA A 65 3.94 -1.71 8.72
N ALA A 66 2.94 -0.83 8.86
CA ALA A 66 1.82 -0.97 9.80
C ALA A 66 0.68 -1.87 9.30
N GLY A 67 0.80 -2.45 8.10
CA GLY A 67 -0.24 -3.28 7.48
C GLY A 67 -1.47 -2.50 7.00
N ARG A 68 -1.35 -1.18 6.84
CA ARG A 68 -2.42 -0.31 6.33
C ARG A 68 -2.22 -0.09 4.83
N SER A 69 -3.24 -0.45 4.04
CA SER A 69 -3.29 -0.09 2.62
C SER A 69 -3.52 1.42 2.48
N ASP A 70 -2.72 2.06 1.63
CA ASP A 70 -2.88 3.48 1.34
C ASP A 70 -4.15 3.70 0.49
N PRO A 71 -4.99 4.71 0.76
CA PRO A 71 -6.19 4.95 -0.03
C PRO A 71 -5.89 5.47 -1.46
N ALA A 72 -4.68 5.96 -1.75
CA ALA A 72 -4.26 6.23 -3.12
C ALA A 72 -3.81 4.95 -3.87
N ASP A 73 -3.65 3.84 -3.15
CA ASP A 73 -3.56 2.46 -3.68
C ASP A 73 -4.98 1.89 -3.93
N GLY A 74 -5.94 2.77 -4.27
CA GLY A 74 -7.20 2.35 -4.84
C GLY A 74 -6.97 1.48 -6.09
N PRO A 75 -7.99 0.76 -6.59
CA PRO A 75 -7.86 -0.30 -7.60
C PRO A 75 -7.33 0.14 -8.98
N GLY A 76 -6.72 1.32 -9.12
CA GLY A 76 -6.06 1.78 -10.35
C GLY A 76 -4.73 1.08 -10.66
N ASP A 77 -3.97 0.64 -9.65
CA ASP A 77 -2.70 -0.07 -9.89
C ASP A 77 -2.90 -1.59 -10.10
N GLN A 78 -4.00 -2.14 -9.57
CA GLN A 78 -4.38 -3.53 -9.81
C GLN A 78 -5.01 -3.73 -11.20
N LEU A 79 -5.73 -2.72 -11.73
CA LEU A 79 -6.28 -2.77 -13.09
C LEU A 79 -5.17 -2.73 -14.17
N ALA A 80 -4.11 -1.97 -13.94
CA ALA A 80 -2.97 -1.90 -14.87
C ALA A 80 -2.16 -3.22 -14.96
N ARG A 81 -2.31 -4.13 -13.99
CA ARG A 81 -1.64 -5.44 -14.00
C ARG A 81 -2.49 -6.54 -14.64
N ASP A 82 -3.81 -6.41 -14.63
CA ASP A 82 -4.76 -7.36 -15.22
C ASP A 82 -4.86 -7.19 -16.75
N GLU A 83 -4.65 -5.98 -17.27
CA GLU A 83 -4.64 -5.71 -18.72
C GLU A 83 -3.46 -6.34 -19.48
N ALA A 84 -2.39 -6.73 -18.78
CA ALA A 84 -1.20 -7.32 -19.41
C ALA A 84 -1.31 -8.84 -19.64
N ASP A 85 -2.25 -9.54 -19.00
CA ASP A 85 -2.38 -11.01 -19.04
C ASP A 85 -3.54 -11.51 -19.92
N THR A 86 -4.21 -10.63 -20.68
CA THR A 86 -5.38 -10.99 -21.51
C THR A 86 -5.12 -11.15 -23.01
N VAL A 87 -3.87 -11.03 -23.49
CA VAL A 87 -3.55 -11.25 -24.91
C VAL A 87 -3.07 -12.68 -25.17
N LEU A 88 -3.92 -13.71 -24.94
CA LEU A 88 -3.66 -15.07 -25.45
C LEU A 88 -4.84 -16.04 -25.32
N ALA A 89 -6.07 -15.69 -25.72
CA ALA A 89 -7.15 -16.68 -25.65
C ALA A 89 -8.31 -16.58 -26.64
N GLU A 90 -8.24 -15.89 -27.79
CA GLU A 90 -9.37 -15.95 -28.75
C GLU A 90 -8.90 -15.92 -30.20
N GLU A 91 -8.52 -17.08 -30.73
CA GLU A 91 -8.89 -17.49 -32.10
C GLU A 91 -9.08 -19.02 -32.09
N GLY A 92 -10.11 -19.46 -31.37
CA GLY A 92 -10.66 -20.81 -31.46
C GLY A 92 -11.74 -20.87 -32.53
N GLU A 93 -11.40 -21.47 -33.66
CA GLU A 93 -12.21 -22.39 -34.47
C GLU A 93 -13.75 -22.27 -34.38
N VAL A 94 -14.38 -21.73 -35.44
CA VAL A 94 -15.83 -21.89 -35.67
C VAL A 94 -16.04 -22.85 -36.83
N PHE A 95 -16.54 -24.04 -36.49
CA PHE A 95 -17.05 -25.06 -37.40
C PHE A 95 -18.22 -24.53 -38.26
N ALA A 96 -18.27 -25.01 -39.51
CA ALA A 96 -19.33 -24.73 -40.48
C ALA A 96 -20.71 -25.27 -40.03
N PRO A 97 -21.81 -24.63 -40.43
CA PRO A 97 -23.07 -25.34 -40.64
C PRO A 97 -23.19 -25.79 -42.11
N GLU A 98 -23.29 -27.11 -42.32
CA GLU A 98 -23.99 -27.67 -43.50
C GLU A 98 -25.48 -27.27 -43.41
N ASP A 99 -26.08 -26.86 -44.55
CA ASP A 99 -27.34 -27.41 -45.11
C ASP A 99 -28.18 -26.36 -45.91
N ASP A 100 -28.56 -26.82 -47.12
CA ASP A 100 -29.70 -26.52 -48.00
C ASP A 100 -30.07 -25.08 -48.47
N ALA A 101 -29.88 -24.84 -49.78
CA ALA A 101 -30.89 -24.32 -50.73
C ALA A 101 -30.41 -24.38 -52.19
#